data_AF-A0AAD5U8M8-F1
#
_entry.id   AF-A0AAD5U8M8-F1
#
_cell.length_a   1.000
_cell.length_b   1.000
_cell.length_c   1.000
_cell.angle_alpha   90.00
_cell.angle_beta   90.00
_cell.angle_gamma   90.00
#
_symmetry.space_group_name_H-M   'P 1'
#
loop_
_entity.id
_entity.type
_entity.pdbx_description
1 polymer ?
#
loop_
_entity_poly.entity_id
_entity_poly.type
_entity_poly.pdbx_seq_one_letter_code
_entity_poly.pdbx_strand_id
1 'polypeptide(L)'
;MDENRAELKLAQQKLEAVEQKLEDLKQRKLELKQKQKKQELSSDEQVELEELLEEIVDLKKDKADLKQKEGKWMDIIEFAIKKGKERKEEKYYEFRGKVVGSKSVKGIRKTLYRFAQTHSGYYHPFNKAFEYKDGSLIVDIVFKTDQEARNFQTEFEFINTNISYSDLEIESDIAQIDLIPISKRVFLRDYKSTDYDSPEDSMFSKSEFTEYQPTDDIVVYQSLEKMSWLEDGSEGAHLLSHQVCKKRKLSDLDKSENNRLALSRQLHGYVDGLSNGFRPTVRLNYIPSSEEYVDGRYRVVVGVEFLNERVKGLVVPLLKDSSREQAGNALVYECDVFVRNREEFIECLKFKSEETQKLWIELGFR
;
A
#
# COMPACT_ATOMS: atom_id res chain seq x y z
N MET A 1 11.51 -25.62 -19.32
CA MET A 1 12.18 -25.43 -20.62
C MET A 1 13.09 -26.61 -20.95
N ASP A 2 13.85 -27.12 -19.99
CA ASP A 2 14.80 -28.22 -20.23
C ASP A 2 14.11 -29.54 -20.63
N GLU A 3 12.95 -29.84 -20.05
CA GLU A 3 12.13 -31.00 -20.41
C GLU A 3 11.63 -30.93 -21.86
N ASN A 4 11.07 -29.80 -22.30
CA ASN A 4 10.61 -29.60 -23.69
C ASN A 4 11.77 -29.66 -24.71
N ARG A 5 12.97 -29.20 -24.33
CA ARG A 5 14.17 -29.29 -25.19
C ARG A 5 14.68 -30.73 -25.29
N ALA A 6 14.58 -31.51 -24.21
CA ALA A 6 14.91 -32.93 -24.23
C ALA A 6 13.95 -33.71 -25.13
N GLU A 7 12.65 -33.43 -25.06
CA GLU A 7 11.62 -34.04 -25.93
C GLU A 7 11.80 -33.67 -27.41
N LEU A 8 12.13 -32.41 -27.73
CA LEU A 8 12.45 -32.00 -29.11
C LEU A 8 13.69 -32.75 -29.64
N LYS A 9 14.76 -32.83 -28.83
CA LYS A 9 15.98 -33.53 -29.21
C LYS A 9 15.72 -35.03 -29.45
N LEU A 10 14.89 -35.65 -28.62
CA LEU A 10 14.48 -37.05 -28.80
C LEU A 10 13.65 -37.25 -30.08
N ALA A 11 12.74 -36.33 -30.40
CA ALA A 11 11.96 -36.37 -31.64
C ALA A 11 12.86 -36.23 -32.89
N GLN A 12 13.86 -35.35 -32.85
CA GLN A 12 14.83 -35.16 -33.93
C GLN A 12 15.70 -36.40 -34.16
N GLN A 13 16.19 -37.04 -33.09
CA GLN A 13 16.95 -38.28 -33.20
C GLN A 13 16.12 -39.42 -33.80
N LYS A 14 14.84 -39.53 -33.41
CA LYS A 14 13.93 -40.53 -34.00
C LYS A 14 13.66 -40.25 -35.47
N LEU A 15 13.50 -38.98 -35.85
CA LEU A 15 13.30 -38.59 -37.24
C LEU A 15 14.52 -38.94 -38.09
N GLU A 16 15.73 -38.63 -37.63
CA GLU A 16 16.99 -38.98 -38.29
C GLU A 16 17.14 -40.50 -38.49
N ALA A 17 16.82 -41.29 -37.46
CA ALA A 17 16.84 -42.75 -37.56
C ALA A 17 15.84 -43.30 -38.59
N VAL A 18 14.62 -42.74 -38.64
CA VAL A 18 13.60 -43.11 -39.64
C VAL A 18 14.03 -42.70 -41.04
N GLU A 19 14.67 -41.54 -41.20
CA GLU A 19 15.19 -41.08 -42.49
C GLU A 19 16.31 -41.97 -43.03
N GLN A 20 17.25 -42.36 -42.17
CA GLN A 20 18.32 -43.30 -42.54
C GLN A 20 17.75 -44.64 -42.97
N LYS A 21 16.85 -45.23 -42.15
CA LYS A 21 16.21 -46.51 -42.47
C LYS A 21 15.44 -46.47 -43.79
N LEU A 22 14.73 -45.37 -44.05
CA LEU A 22 13.98 -45.18 -45.28
C LEU A 22 14.88 -45.04 -46.51
N GLU A 23 16.10 -44.53 -46.36
CA GLU A 23 17.09 -44.48 -47.43
C GLU A 23 17.67 -45.87 -47.73
N ASP A 24 18.02 -46.62 -46.68
CA ASP A 24 18.52 -48.00 -46.81
C ASP A 24 17.49 -48.90 -47.52
N LEU A 25 16.21 -48.79 -47.14
CA LEU A 25 15.11 -49.56 -47.75
C LEU A 25 14.85 -49.15 -49.22
N LYS A 26 15.02 -47.87 -49.57
CA LYS A 26 14.93 -47.44 -50.98
C LYS A 26 16.06 -48.04 -51.82
N GLN A 27 17.28 -48.08 -51.28
CA GLN A 27 18.42 -48.65 -51.96
C GLN A 27 18.21 -50.16 -52.17
N ARG A 28 17.78 -50.88 -51.14
CA ARG A 28 17.44 -52.31 -51.23
C ARG A 28 16.33 -52.58 -52.25
N LYS A 29 15.27 -51.77 -52.24
CA LYS A 29 14.19 -51.84 -53.23
C LYS A 29 14.70 -51.58 -54.65
N LEU A 30 15.66 -50.68 -54.83
CA LEU A 30 16.24 -50.38 -56.15
C LEU A 30 17.02 -51.59 -56.67
N GLU A 31 17.82 -52.24 -55.83
CA GLU A 31 18.57 -53.47 -56.16
C GLU A 31 17.62 -54.60 -56.58
N LEU A 32 16.57 -54.87 -55.79
CA LEU A 32 15.58 -55.90 -56.10
C LEU A 32 14.83 -55.59 -57.40
N LYS A 33 14.47 -54.32 -57.66
CA LYS A 33 13.87 -53.91 -58.93
C LYS A 33 14.82 -54.09 -60.12
N GLN A 34 16.13 -53.90 -59.94
CA GLN A 34 17.11 -54.15 -60.99
C GLN A 34 17.23 -55.64 -61.31
N LYS A 35 17.25 -56.51 -60.29
CA LYS A 35 17.20 -57.97 -60.48
C LYS A 35 15.91 -58.43 -61.14
N GLN A 36 14.76 -57.84 -60.76
CA GLN A 36 13.47 -58.10 -61.38
C GLN A 36 13.48 -57.81 -62.89
N LYS A 37 14.04 -56.66 -63.29
CA LYS A 37 14.19 -56.29 -64.72
C LYS A 37 15.08 -57.24 -65.50
N LYS A 38 16.06 -57.85 -64.85
CA LYS A 38 16.95 -58.85 -65.45
C LYS A 38 16.36 -60.28 -65.44
N GLN A 39 15.16 -60.46 -64.90
CA GLN A 39 14.51 -61.78 -64.68
C GLN A 39 15.31 -62.72 -63.77
N GLU A 40 16.13 -62.16 -62.87
CA GLU A 40 17.02 -62.88 -61.95
C GLU A 40 16.44 -62.95 -60.52
N LEU A 41 15.19 -62.51 -60.33
CA LEU A 41 14.56 -62.39 -59.01
C LEU A 41 13.95 -63.72 -58.58
N SER A 42 14.33 -64.21 -57.40
CA SER A 42 13.76 -65.45 -56.84
C SER A 42 12.31 -65.25 -56.35
N SER A 43 11.60 -66.35 -56.09
CA SER A 43 10.27 -66.29 -55.44
C SER A 43 10.34 -65.65 -54.05
N ASP A 44 11.39 -65.93 -53.28
CA ASP A 44 11.57 -65.37 -51.93
C ASP A 44 11.88 -63.87 -51.99
N GLU A 45 12.66 -63.42 -52.97
CA GLU A 45 12.95 -62.00 -53.21
C GLU A 45 11.73 -61.22 -53.74
N GLN A 46 10.74 -61.90 -54.34
CA GLN A 46 9.46 -61.28 -54.71
C GLN A 46 8.61 -60.97 -53.48
N VAL A 47 8.56 -61.90 -52.51
CA VAL A 47 7.89 -61.67 -51.22
C VAL A 47 8.59 -60.55 -50.45
N GLU A 48 9.93 -60.57 -50.40
CA GLU A 48 10.74 -59.49 -49.79
C GLU A 48 10.42 -58.11 -50.40
N LEU A 49 10.24 -58.04 -51.74
CA LEU A 49 9.92 -56.78 -52.40
C LEU A 49 8.54 -56.23 -52.01
N GLU A 50 7.54 -57.09 -51.79
CA GLU A 50 6.21 -56.68 -51.33
C GLU A 50 6.22 -56.23 -49.86
N GLU A 51 6.90 -56.97 -48.99
CA GLU A 51 7.08 -56.61 -47.57
C GLU A 51 7.82 -55.27 -47.42
N LEU A 52 8.87 -55.04 -48.22
CA LEU A 52 9.60 -53.76 -48.24
C LEU A 52 8.71 -52.59 -48.69
N LEU A 53 7.73 -52.81 -49.56
CA LEU A 53 6.81 -51.75 -49.99
C LEU A 53 5.88 -51.33 -48.86
N GLU A 54 5.38 -52.29 -48.09
CA GLU A 54 4.54 -52.04 -46.91
C GLU A 54 5.33 -51.31 -45.81
N GLU A 55 6.55 -51.78 -45.50
CA GLU A 55 7.41 -51.15 -44.51
C GLU A 55 7.77 -49.69 -44.88
N ILE A 56 8.00 -49.40 -46.16
CA ILE A 56 8.25 -48.03 -46.64
C ILE A 56 7.00 -47.14 -46.46
N VAL A 57 5.79 -47.68 -46.63
CA VAL A 57 4.55 -46.91 -46.44
C VAL A 57 4.37 -46.56 -44.96
N ASP A 58 4.59 -47.51 -44.06
CA ASP A 58 4.48 -47.29 -42.62
C ASP A 58 5.53 -46.30 -42.11
N LEU A 59 6.78 -46.43 -42.54
CA LEU A 59 7.84 -45.49 -42.14
C LEU A 59 7.60 -44.07 -42.67
N LYS A 60 6.95 -43.91 -43.83
CA LYS A 60 6.53 -42.58 -44.32
C LYS A 60 5.46 -41.95 -43.45
N LYS A 61 4.53 -42.75 -42.93
CA LYS A 61 3.50 -42.30 -42.01
C LYS A 61 4.11 -41.89 -40.67
N ASP A 62 4.98 -42.73 -40.11
CA ASP A 62 5.71 -42.42 -38.87
C ASP A 62 6.55 -41.15 -39.00
N LYS A 63 7.21 -40.96 -40.16
CA LYS A 63 7.94 -39.74 -40.48
C LYS A 63 7.04 -38.49 -40.47
N ALA A 64 5.83 -38.59 -41.02
CA ALA A 64 4.88 -37.49 -41.03
C ALA A 64 4.41 -37.13 -39.62
N ASP A 65 4.09 -38.13 -38.79
CA ASP A 65 3.66 -37.95 -37.40
C ASP A 65 4.79 -37.36 -36.53
N LEU A 66 6.04 -37.79 -36.74
CA LEU A 66 7.20 -37.23 -36.04
C LEU A 66 7.46 -35.78 -36.43
N LYS A 67 7.34 -35.42 -37.72
CA LYS A 67 7.46 -34.02 -38.16
C LYS A 67 6.38 -33.12 -37.57
N GLN A 68 5.14 -33.61 -37.47
CA GLN A 68 4.07 -32.87 -36.83
C GLN A 68 4.36 -32.63 -35.33
N LYS A 69 4.87 -33.64 -34.63
CA LYS A 69 5.29 -33.52 -33.22
C LYS A 69 6.46 -32.55 -33.04
N GLU A 70 7.46 -32.61 -33.92
CA GLU A 70 8.60 -31.68 -33.92
C GLU A 70 8.14 -30.23 -34.09
N GLY A 71 7.27 -29.96 -35.07
CA GLY A 71 6.69 -28.62 -35.28
C GLY A 71 5.94 -28.11 -34.05
N LYS A 72 5.11 -28.95 -33.42
CA LYS A 72 4.39 -28.59 -32.19
C LYS A 72 5.35 -28.23 -31.04
N TRP A 73 6.46 -28.95 -30.88
CA TRP A 73 7.45 -28.65 -29.86
C TRP A 73 8.24 -27.38 -30.16
N MET A 74 8.56 -27.12 -31.42
CA MET A 74 9.17 -25.87 -31.87
C MET A 74 8.26 -24.68 -31.56
N ASP A 75 6.96 -24.76 -31.87
CA ASP A 75 5.99 -23.72 -31.55
C ASP A 75 5.90 -23.44 -30.04
N ILE A 76 5.90 -24.49 -29.20
CA ILE A 76 5.89 -24.37 -27.73
C ILE A 76 7.18 -23.69 -27.24
N ILE A 77 8.33 -24.04 -27.80
CA ILE A 77 9.63 -23.46 -27.44
C ILE A 77 9.70 -22.01 -27.91
N GLU A 78 9.26 -21.69 -29.13
CA GLU A 78 9.18 -20.32 -29.64
C GLU A 78 8.22 -19.48 -28.82
N PHE A 79 7.05 -20.01 -28.43
CA PHE A 79 6.12 -19.34 -27.54
C PHE A 79 6.73 -19.10 -26.15
N ALA A 80 7.45 -20.08 -25.59
CA ALA A 80 8.16 -19.93 -24.32
C ALA A 80 9.31 -18.91 -24.41
N ILE A 81 10.05 -18.88 -25.52
CA ILE A 81 11.10 -17.89 -25.79
C ILE A 81 10.48 -16.51 -25.98
N LYS A 82 9.34 -16.39 -26.67
CA LYS A 82 8.62 -15.14 -26.87
C LYS A 82 8.06 -14.61 -25.56
N LYS A 83 7.43 -15.46 -24.74
CA LYS A 83 7.05 -15.12 -23.35
C LYS A 83 8.24 -14.79 -22.45
N GLY A 84 9.37 -15.47 -22.66
CA GLY A 84 10.63 -15.20 -21.96
C GLY A 84 11.26 -13.86 -22.37
N LYS A 85 11.11 -13.45 -23.63
CA LYS A 85 11.52 -12.15 -24.18
C LYS A 85 10.49 -11.04 -23.86
N GLU A 86 9.22 -11.39 -23.65
CA GLU A 86 8.15 -10.48 -23.19
C GLU A 86 8.14 -10.27 -21.67
N ARG A 87 8.96 -10.99 -20.91
CA ARG A 87 9.48 -10.41 -19.66
C ARG A 87 10.34 -9.22 -20.08
N LYS A 88 9.70 -8.04 -20.18
CA LYS A 88 10.39 -6.76 -20.04
C LYS A 88 11.42 -6.96 -18.94
N GLU A 89 12.66 -6.58 -19.16
CA GLU A 89 13.60 -6.35 -18.06
C GLU A 89 12.82 -5.58 -17.01
N GLU A 90 12.47 -6.23 -15.89
CA GLU A 90 11.78 -5.57 -14.80
C GLU A 90 12.81 -4.61 -14.23
N LYS A 91 12.80 -3.39 -14.74
CA LYS A 91 13.60 -2.29 -14.25
C LYS A 91 13.01 -1.89 -12.92
N TYR A 92 13.83 -1.98 -11.88
CA TYR A 92 13.47 -1.53 -10.55
C TYR A 92 13.99 -0.11 -10.36
N TYR A 93 13.40 0.60 -9.40
CA TYR A 93 13.75 1.97 -9.08
C TYR A 93 14.11 2.03 -7.61
N GLU A 94 15.36 2.39 -7.31
CA GLU A 94 15.85 2.57 -5.96
C GLU A 94 15.71 4.03 -5.57
N PHE A 95 14.94 4.28 -4.52
CA PHE A 95 14.89 5.57 -3.85
C PHE A 95 15.93 5.59 -2.75
N ARG A 96 16.79 6.62 -2.75
CA ARG A 96 17.71 6.91 -1.65
C ARG A 96 17.37 8.28 -1.08
N GLY A 97 17.16 8.34 0.22
CA GLY A 97 16.82 9.58 0.91
C GLY A 97 17.55 9.74 2.23
N LYS A 98 17.67 10.98 2.67
CA LYS A 98 18.22 11.35 3.96
C LYS A 98 17.45 12.51 4.55
N VAL A 99 17.05 12.37 5.81
CA VAL A 99 16.42 13.44 6.60
C VAL A 99 17.40 13.85 7.69
N VAL A 100 18.05 14.99 7.50
CA VAL A 100 19.10 15.49 8.39
C VAL A 100 18.51 15.88 9.75
N GLY A 101 19.18 15.51 10.85
CA GLY A 101 18.77 15.89 12.21
C GLY A 101 17.46 15.26 12.71
N SER A 102 16.92 14.27 11.99
CA SER A 102 15.64 13.62 12.29
C SER A 102 15.65 12.70 13.52
N LYS A 103 16.79 12.46 14.16
CA LYS A 103 16.88 11.54 15.30
C LYS A 103 16.12 12.01 16.54
N SER A 104 15.94 13.31 16.75
CA SER A 104 15.16 13.84 17.88
C SER A 104 13.69 14.08 17.52
N VAL A 105 13.30 13.89 16.27
CA VAL A 105 11.97 14.25 15.76
C VAL A 105 11.07 13.01 15.73
N LYS A 106 9.97 13.06 16.48
CA LYS A 106 9.00 11.97 16.59
C LYS A 106 8.23 11.75 15.29
N GLY A 107 7.84 10.50 15.03
CA GLY A 107 6.90 10.13 13.96
C GLY A 107 7.46 10.07 12.53
N ILE A 108 8.67 10.57 12.26
CA ILE A 108 9.29 10.54 10.92
C ILE A 108 9.41 9.10 10.41
N ARG A 109 10.09 8.23 11.18
CA ARG A 109 10.37 6.86 10.75
C ARG A 109 9.10 6.06 10.47
N LYS A 110 8.08 6.12 11.35
CA LYS A 110 6.80 5.44 11.08
C LYS A 110 6.10 5.98 9.84
N THR A 111 6.08 7.29 9.65
CA THR A 111 5.38 7.85 8.50
C THR A 111 6.05 7.43 7.20
N LEU A 112 7.36 7.29 7.18
CA LEU A 112 8.06 6.72 6.03
C LEU A 112 7.69 5.26 5.78
N TYR A 113 7.48 4.45 6.82
CA TYR A 113 6.87 3.12 6.68
C TYR A 113 5.46 3.18 6.08
N ARG A 114 4.65 4.17 6.47
CA ARG A 114 3.30 4.39 5.91
C ARG A 114 3.38 4.77 4.43
N PHE A 115 4.22 5.74 4.06
CA PHE A 115 4.43 6.18 2.68
C PHE A 115 4.94 5.02 1.82
N ALA A 116 5.90 4.26 2.32
CA ALA A 116 6.42 3.08 1.61
C ALA A 116 5.33 2.04 1.38
N GLN A 117 4.46 1.81 2.37
CA GLN A 117 3.31 0.91 2.20
C GLN A 117 2.33 1.42 1.14
N THR A 118 1.97 2.71 1.19
CA THR A 118 1.03 3.37 0.26
C THR A 118 1.52 3.25 -1.18
N HIS A 119 2.81 3.50 -1.41
CA HIS A 119 3.42 3.50 -2.74
C HIS A 119 4.08 2.17 -3.11
N SER A 120 3.69 1.08 -2.45
CA SER A 120 4.14 -0.28 -2.77
C SER A 120 5.65 -0.51 -2.77
N GLY A 121 6.36 0.11 -1.82
CA GLY A 121 7.80 -0.08 -1.61
C GLY A 121 8.20 -1.47 -1.12
N TYR A 122 9.41 -1.89 -1.49
CA TYR A 122 10.04 -3.16 -1.15
C TYR A 122 11.37 -2.90 -0.44
N TYR A 123 11.74 -3.81 0.47
CA TYR A 123 13.07 -3.74 1.09
C TYR A 123 14.16 -4.01 0.07
N HIS A 124 15.21 -3.18 0.08
CA HIS A 124 16.47 -3.52 -0.57
C HIS A 124 17.09 -4.75 0.11
N PRO A 125 17.64 -5.74 -0.62
CA PRO A 125 18.15 -6.96 0.00
C PRO A 125 19.48 -6.78 0.73
N PHE A 126 20.26 -5.76 0.36
CA PHE A 126 21.59 -5.52 0.92
C PHE A 126 21.63 -4.35 1.92
N ASN A 127 20.59 -3.51 1.92
CA ASN A 127 20.56 -2.27 2.70
C ASN A 127 19.35 -2.27 3.63
N LYS A 128 19.49 -1.62 4.79
CA LYS A 128 18.35 -1.39 5.68
C LYS A 128 17.50 -0.27 5.10
N ALA A 129 16.19 -0.49 5.03
CA ALA A 129 15.30 0.51 4.46
C ALA A 129 15.20 1.81 5.26
N PHE A 130 15.38 1.73 6.58
CA PHE A 130 15.33 2.88 7.47
C PHE A 130 16.38 2.72 8.58
N GLU A 131 17.46 3.51 8.52
CA GLU A 131 18.58 3.45 9.46
C GLU A 131 19.03 4.84 9.86
N TYR A 132 19.27 5.06 11.17
CA TYR A 132 19.87 6.31 11.63
C TYR A 132 21.40 6.26 11.50
N LYS A 133 21.99 7.26 10.84
CA LYS A 133 23.44 7.51 10.79
C LYS A 133 23.71 8.96 11.13
N ASP A 134 24.60 9.20 12.09
CA ASP A 134 25.02 10.55 12.51
C ASP A 134 23.83 11.50 12.81
N GLY A 135 22.80 10.98 13.49
CA GLY A 135 21.61 11.76 13.83
C GLY A 135 20.62 12.01 12.68
N SER A 136 20.91 11.50 11.49
CA SER A 136 20.08 11.61 10.28
C SER A 136 19.45 10.25 9.94
N LEU A 137 18.21 10.26 9.45
CA LEU A 137 17.53 9.04 9.00
C LEU A 137 17.83 8.83 7.52
N ILE A 138 18.51 7.72 7.24
CA ILE A 138 18.81 7.24 5.90
C ILE A 138 17.70 6.29 5.47
N VAL A 139 17.25 6.47 4.23
CA VAL A 139 16.13 5.77 3.62
C VAL A 139 16.58 5.10 2.33
N ASP A 140 16.25 3.84 2.16
CA ASP A 140 16.60 3.04 0.98
C ASP A 140 15.46 2.07 0.65
N ILE A 141 14.71 2.36 -0.42
CA ILE A 141 13.50 1.59 -0.77
C ILE A 141 13.48 1.32 -2.26
N VAL A 142 13.07 0.11 -2.62
CA VAL A 142 12.96 -0.32 -4.02
C VAL A 142 11.50 -0.31 -4.47
N PHE A 143 11.26 0.14 -5.69
CA PHE A 143 9.96 0.18 -6.35
C PHE A 143 9.98 -0.55 -7.69
N LYS A 144 8.83 -1.07 -8.10
CA LYS A 144 8.67 -1.76 -9.39
C LYS A 144 8.52 -0.80 -10.56
N THR A 145 8.09 0.43 -10.29
CA THR A 145 7.83 1.44 -11.32
C THR A 145 8.41 2.81 -10.94
N ASP A 146 8.81 3.58 -11.96
CA ASP A 146 9.29 4.97 -11.80
C ASP A 146 8.23 5.85 -11.12
N GLN A 147 6.95 5.63 -11.48
CA GLN A 147 5.83 6.40 -10.94
C GLN A 147 5.66 6.18 -9.42
N GLU A 148 5.74 4.94 -8.95
CA GLU A 148 5.67 4.63 -7.51
C GLU A 148 6.83 5.29 -6.75
N ALA A 149 8.05 5.22 -7.31
CA ALA A 149 9.22 5.85 -6.71
C ALA A 149 9.08 7.38 -6.64
N ARG A 150 8.59 8.03 -7.71
CA ARG A 150 8.35 9.48 -7.74
C ARG A 150 7.24 9.92 -6.80
N ASN A 151 6.15 9.14 -6.70
CA ASN A 151 5.08 9.44 -5.75
C ASN A 151 5.59 9.39 -4.31
N PHE A 152 6.40 8.38 -3.98
CA PHE A 152 7.06 8.28 -2.69
C PHE A 152 8.03 9.46 -2.47
N GLN A 153 8.88 9.79 -3.44
CA GLN A 153 9.82 10.93 -3.36
C GLN A 153 9.07 12.25 -3.11
N THR A 154 7.94 12.47 -3.77
CA THR A 154 7.10 13.65 -3.55
C THR A 154 6.65 13.72 -2.09
N GLU A 155 6.07 12.66 -1.54
CA GLU A 155 5.64 12.64 -0.13
C GLU A 155 6.82 12.76 0.86
N PHE A 156 7.98 12.22 0.50
CA PHE A 156 9.22 12.32 1.25
C PHE A 156 9.75 13.76 1.30
N GLU A 157 9.76 14.48 0.18
CA GLU A 157 10.19 15.88 0.12
C GLU A 157 9.22 16.80 0.87
N PHE A 158 7.93 16.46 0.88
CA PHE A 158 6.92 17.16 1.67
C PHE A 158 6.83 16.68 3.13
N ILE A 159 7.79 15.88 3.64
CA ILE A 159 7.74 15.36 5.01
C ILE A 159 7.72 16.48 6.07
N ASN A 160 8.36 17.62 5.78
CA ASN A 160 8.32 18.81 6.63
C ASN A 160 6.89 19.38 6.70
N THR A 161 6.14 19.32 5.60
CA THR A 161 4.72 19.74 5.60
C THR A 161 3.82 18.68 6.24
N ASN A 162 4.18 17.40 6.16
CA ASN A 162 3.32 16.29 6.58
C ASN A 162 3.47 15.85 8.05
N ILE A 163 4.62 16.10 8.69
CA ILE A 163 4.93 15.54 10.03
C ILE A 163 5.62 16.54 10.93
N SER A 164 6.54 17.33 10.39
CA SER A 164 7.40 18.17 11.21
C SER A 164 7.57 19.52 10.56
N TYR A 165 6.84 20.53 11.07
CA TYR A 165 7.05 21.96 10.77
C TYR A 165 8.44 22.48 11.21
N SER A 166 9.46 21.62 11.20
CA SER A 166 10.87 21.99 11.33
C SER A 166 11.44 22.10 9.92
N ASP A 167 12.35 23.05 9.73
CA ASP A 167 13.18 23.14 8.52
C ASP A 167 14.21 22.00 8.54
N LEU A 168 13.77 20.75 8.36
CA LEU A 168 14.68 19.64 8.18
C LEU A 168 15.25 19.71 6.77
N GLU A 169 16.57 19.57 6.68
CA GLU A 169 17.22 19.39 5.40
C GLU A 169 16.95 17.97 4.89
N ILE A 170 16.45 17.88 3.65
CA ILE A 170 16.03 16.65 3.00
C ILE A 170 16.86 16.48 1.74
N GLU A 171 17.48 15.32 1.60
CA GLU A 171 18.18 14.91 0.39
C GLU A 171 17.44 13.69 -0.17
N SER A 172 17.17 13.67 -1.48
CA SER A 172 16.49 12.54 -2.12
C SER A 172 17.02 12.33 -3.55
N ASP A 173 17.08 11.07 -3.97
CA ASP A 173 17.46 10.67 -5.33
C ASP A 173 16.74 9.37 -5.73
N ILE A 174 16.50 9.22 -7.03
CA ILE A 174 15.95 7.99 -7.62
C ILE A 174 16.92 7.50 -8.70
N ALA A 175 17.42 6.28 -8.51
CA ALA A 175 18.23 5.59 -9.48
C ALA A 175 17.46 4.40 -10.09
N GLN A 176 17.59 4.21 -11.40
CA GLN A 176 17.17 2.97 -12.01
C GLN A 176 18.21 1.89 -11.70
N ILE A 177 17.77 0.74 -11.22
CA ILE A 177 18.62 -0.39 -10.86
C ILE A 177 18.25 -1.64 -11.66
N ASP A 178 19.25 -2.50 -11.83
CA ASP A 178 19.08 -3.79 -12.50
C ASP A 178 18.19 -4.73 -11.67
N LEU A 179 17.91 -5.91 -12.21
CA LEU A 179 17.08 -6.94 -11.56
C LEU A 179 17.72 -7.41 -10.24
N ILE A 180 17.35 -6.75 -9.15
CA ILE A 180 17.68 -7.16 -7.78
C ILE A 180 16.58 -8.14 -7.31
N PRO A 181 16.89 -9.19 -6.54
CA PRO A 181 15.88 -9.96 -5.83
C PRO A 181 15.15 -9.03 -4.85
N ILE A 182 14.01 -8.47 -5.28
CA ILE A 182 13.18 -7.66 -4.39
C ILE A 182 12.74 -8.54 -3.21
N SER A 183 12.98 -8.03 -2.01
CA SER A 183 12.64 -8.72 -0.78
C SER A 183 11.14 -8.57 -0.49
N LYS A 184 10.73 -8.80 0.76
CA LYS A 184 9.36 -8.55 1.21
C LYS A 184 8.94 -7.09 0.97
N ARG A 185 7.65 -6.86 0.80
CA ARG A 185 7.09 -5.50 0.80
C ARG A 185 7.29 -4.84 2.17
N VAL A 186 7.49 -3.52 2.15
CA VAL A 186 7.50 -2.70 3.36
C VAL A 186 6.05 -2.46 3.78
N PHE A 187 5.72 -2.80 5.03
CA PHE A 187 4.44 -2.49 5.63
C PHE A 187 4.62 -1.66 6.89
N LEU A 188 3.58 -0.90 7.25
CA LEU A 188 3.53 -0.14 8.49
C LEU A 188 3.72 -1.02 9.73
N ARG A 189 3.22 -2.26 9.69
CA ARG A 189 3.39 -3.25 10.76
C ARG A 189 4.84 -3.69 10.98
N ASP A 190 5.73 -3.46 10.01
CA ASP A 190 7.16 -3.76 10.18
C ASP A 190 7.85 -2.71 11.08
N TYR A 191 7.23 -1.54 11.30
CA TYR A 191 7.71 -0.56 12.27
C TYR A 191 7.59 -1.08 13.70
N LYS A 192 8.72 -1.13 14.42
CA LYS A 192 8.79 -1.46 15.83
C LYS A 192 9.01 -0.19 16.64
N SER A 193 8.00 0.18 17.43
CA SER A 193 8.08 1.36 18.30
C SER A 193 9.13 1.24 19.41
N THR A 194 9.58 0.01 19.71
CA THR A 194 10.60 -0.30 20.73
C THR A 194 12.03 -0.32 20.17
N ASP A 195 12.23 -0.03 18.87
CA ASP A 195 13.58 0.12 18.31
C ASP A 195 14.21 1.41 18.88
N TYR A 196 15.22 1.25 19.74
CA TYR A 196 15.92 2.31 20.49
C TYR A 196 16.55 3.44 19.64
N ASP A 197 16.61 3.30 18.31
CA ASP A 197 17.27 4.25 17.41
C ASP A 197 16.41 5.49 17.09
N SER A 198 15.10 5.40 17.26
CA SER A 198 14.16 6.52 17.10
C SER A 198 13.57 6.88 18.47
N PRO A 199 13.24 8.15 18.76
CA PRO A 199 12.45 8.47 19.94
C PRO A 199 11.21 7.59 19.90
N GLU A 200 10.87 6.98 21.03
CA GLU A 200 9.57 6.32 21.15
C GLU A 200 8.56 7.33 20.66
N ASP A 201 7.92 6.97 19.56
CA ASP A 201 6.71 7.64 19.26
C ASP A 201 5.80 7.27 20.42
N SER A 202 5.34 8.26 21.17
CA SER A 202 4.29 8.13 22.18
C SER A 202 2.95 7.79 21.50
N MET A 203 2.99 6.97 20.45
CA MET A 203 1.96 6.39 19.62
C MET A 203 1.34 5.13 20.20
N PHE A 204 1.67 4.78 21.42
CA PHE A 204 0.70 4.06 22.24
C PHE A 204 -0.38 5.01 22.73
N SER A 205 -1.18 5.46 21.78
CA SER A 205 -2.61 5.22 21.87
C SER A 205 -2.91 4.44 20.58
N LYS A 206 -2.94 3.11 20.59
CA LYS A 206 -4.26 2.46 20.55
C LYS A 206 -5.27 3.38 21.25
N SER A 207 -5.79 4.38 20.55
CA SER A 207 -7.10 4.85 20.95
C SER A 207 -7.95 3.64 20.66
N GLU A 208 -8.33 2.92 21.71
CA GLU A 208 -9.61 2.24 21.71
C GLU A 208 -10.63 3.36 21.51
N PHE A 209 -10.78 3.80 20.27
CA PHE A 209 -11.85 4.71 19.92
C PHE A 209 -13.11 3.88 19.95
N THR A 210 -14.12 4.41 20.60
CA THR A 210 -15.44 3.80 20.59
C THR A 210 -16.04 4.14 19.24
N GLU A 211 -16.43 3.13 18.47
CA GLU A 211 -17.19 3.35 17.24
C GLU A 211 -18.67 3.53 17.60
N TYR A 212 -19.31 4.51 16.98
CA TYR A 212 -20.73 4.78 17.13
C TYR A 212 -21.43 4.67 15.79
N GLN A 213 -22.65 4.15 15.80
CA GLN A 213 -23.51 4.06 14.63
C GLN A 213 -24.19 5.41 14.37
N PRO A 214 -24.60 5.71 13.12
CA PRO A 214 -25.21 7.00 12.77
C PRO A 214 -26.46 7.34 13.60
N THR A 215 -27.16 6.32 14.10
CA THR A 215 -28.38 6.45 14.90
C THR A 215 -28.14 6.62 16.40
N ASP A 216 -26.89 6.47 16.87
CA ASP A 216 -26.59 6.61 18.29
C ASP A 216 -26.76 8.08 18.72
N ASP A 217 -27.33 8.29 19.91
CA ASP A 217 -27.58 9.62 20.48
C ASP A 217 -26.34 10.53 20.39
N ILE A 218 -25.15 10.01 20.68
CA ILE A 218 -23.92 10.80 20.67
C ILE A 218 -23.59 11.32 19.26
N VAL A 219 -23.93 10.60 18.20
CA VAL A 219 -23.71 11.03 16.82
C VAL A 219 -24.71 12.11 16.43
N VAL A 220 -25.97 11.94 16.82
CA VAL A 220 -27.03 12.91 16.53
C VAL A 220 -26.80 14.22 17.29
N TYR A 221 -26.49 14.14 18.57
CA TYR A 221 -26.45 15.30 19.46
C TYR A 221 -25.05 15.88 19.67
N GLN A 222 -23.98 15.07 19.60
CA GLN A 222 -22.61 15.47 19.96
C GLN A 222 -21.60 15.31 18.81
N SER A 223 -22.04 15.41 17.56
CA SER A 223 -21.18 15.56 16.39
C SER A 223 -20.96 17.02 16.00
N LEU A 224 -19.85 17.29 15.32
CA LEU A 224 -19.57 18.61 14.71
C LEU A 224 -19.86 18.65 13.20
N GLU A 225 -20.01 17.48 12.58
CA GLU A 225 -20.06 17.29 11.14
C GLU A 225 -21.48 17.08 10.62
N LYS A 226 -21.67 17.25 9.31
CA LYS A 226 -22.92 16.85 8.63
C LYS A 226 -23.10 15.34 8.76
N MET A 227 -24.36 14.91 8.90
CA MET A 227 -24.67 13.48 9.00
C MET A 227 -24.20 12.68 7.78
N SER A 228 -24.12 13.28 6.59
CA SER A 228 -23.59 12.65 5.37
C SER A 228 -22.13 12.19 5.50
N TRP A 229 -21.35 12.80 6.39
CA TRP A 229 -19.96 12.42 6.68
C TRP A 229 -19.85 11.33 7.75
N LEU A 230 -20.97 10.97 8.39
CA LEU A 230 -21.03 10.03 9.51
C LEU A 230 -21.92 8.82 9.19
N GLU A 231 -22.34 8.64 7.93
CA GLU A 231 -23.23 7.55 7.48
C GLU A 231 -22.63 6.16 7.69
N ASP A 232 -21.30 6.04 7.56
CA ASP A 232 -20.57 4.79 7.78
C ASP A 232 -20.16 4.59 9.26
N GLY A 233 -20.64 5.46 10.16
CA GLY A 233 -20.28 5.49 11.57
C GLY A 233 -19.27 6.59 11.92
N SER A 234 -18.97 6.70 13.21
CA SER A 234 -18.08 7.74 13.75
C SER A 234 -17.20 7.21 14.88
N GLU A 235 -16.10 7.92 15.14
CA GLU A 235 -15.17 7.63 16.23
C GLU A 235 -15.45 8.56 17.42
N GLY A 236 -15.42 7.99 18.62
CA GLY A 236 -15.52 8.73 19.88
C GLY A 236 -14.21 9.45 20.23
N ALA A 237 -14.09 10.69 19.78
CA ALA A 237 -12.96 11.56 20.07
C ALA A 237 -13.03 12.06 21.51
N HIS A 238 -11.99 11.78 22.30
CA HIS A 238 -11.93 12.20 23.69
C HIS A 238 -11.49 13.66 23.82
N LEU A 239 -12.25 14.43 24.61
CA LEU A 239 -11.86 15.77 25.04
C LEU A 239 -10.78 15.70 26.14
N LEU A 240 -10.94 14.80 27.10
CA LEU A 240 -9.94 14.41 28.08
C LEU A 240 -9.47 12.98 27.76
N SER A 241 -8.21 12.84 27.36
CA SER A 241 -7.69 11.56 26.87
C SER A 241 -7.73 10.46 27.95
N HIS A 242 -7.89 9.21 27.49
CA HIS A 242 -7.86 8.03 28.36
C HIS A 242 -6.65 8.00 29.32
N GLN A 243 -5.47 8.39 28.83
CA GLN A 243 -4.26 8.44 29.63
C GLN A 243 -4.36 9.48 30.76
N VAL A 244 -4.95 10.65 30.49
CA VAL A 244 -5.17 11.69 31.51
C VAL A 244 -6.20 11.23 32.53
N CYS A 245 -7.32 10.64 32.08
CA CYS A 245 -8.32 10.06 32.96
C CYS A 245 -7.72 8.99 33.88
N LYS A 246 -6.95 8.05 33.31
CA LYS A 246 -6.25 7.01 34.08
C LYS A 246 -5.25 7.58 35.08
N LYS A 247 -4.44 8.56 34.67
CA LYS A 247 -3.45 9.22 35.54
C LYS A 247 -4.11 9.97 36.71
N ARG A 248 -5.26 10.60 36.46
CA ARG A 248 -6.04 11.34 37.46
C ARG A 248 -7.08 10.50 38.20
N LYS A 249 -7.17 9.20 37.91
CA LYS A 249 -8.15 8.26 38.47
C LYS A 249 -9.62 8.69 38.22
N LEU A 250 -9.90 9.24 37.05
CA LEU A 250 -11.22 9.70 36.61
C LEU A 250 -11.90 8.64 35.72
N SER A 251 -12.13 7.44 36.25
CA SER A 251 -12.68 6.31 35.47
C SER A 251 -14.10 6.55 34.96
N ASP A 252 -14.90 7.32 35.71
CA ASP A 252 -16.29 7.60 35.34
C ASP A 252 -16.34 8.58 34.17
N LEU A 253 -15.48 9.59 34.21
CA LEU A 253 -15.33 10.57 33.13
C LEU A 253 -14.77 9.95 31.84
N ASP A 254 -13.86 8.98 31.97
CA ASP A 254 -13.29 8.23 30.84
C ASP A 254 -14.37 7.51 29.99
N LYS A 255 -15.41 7.03 30.67
CA LYS A 255 -16.55 6.33 30.07
C LYS A 255 -17.72 7.25 29.76
N SER A 256 -17.68 8.50 30.22
CA SER A 256 -18.78 9.46 30.04
C SER A 256 -18.91 9.89 28.58
N GLU A 257 -20.15 9.99 28.10
CA GLU A 257 -20.45 10.60 26.80
C GLU A 257 -20.09 12.09 26.79
N ASN A 258 -20.10 12.78 27.93
CA ASN A 258 -19.76 14.20 28.01
C ASN A 258 -18.25 14.47 27.87
N ASN A 259 -17.44 13.42 27.90
CA ASN A 259 -16.02 13.52 27.59
C ASN A 259 -15.72 13.23 26.10
N ARG A 260 -16.77 13.15 25.25
CA ARG A 260 -16.64 12.68 23.87
C ARG A 260 -17.38 13.56 22.87
N LEU A 261 -16.81 13.62 21.68
CA LEU A 261 -17.47 14.04 20.46
C LEU A 261 -17.49 12.86 19.49
N ALA A 262 -18.58 12.74 18.73
CA ALA A 262 -18.67 11.81 17.62
C ALA A 262 -18.12 12.49 16.36
N LEU A 263 -16.96 12.07 15.90
CA LEU A 263 -16.28 12.65 14.74
C LEU A 263 -15.99 11.59 13.69
N SER A 264 -16.03 11.96 12.42
CA SER A 264 -15.46 11.15 11.35
C SER A 264 -13.97 10.94 11.63
N ARG A 265 -13.40 9.85 11.10
CA ARG A 265 -11.96 9.59 11.19
C ARG A 265 -11.13 10.75 10.64
N GLN A 266 -11.66 11.47 9.66
CA GLN A 266 -10.99 12.61 9.05
C GLN A 266 -10.92 13.80 10.03
N LEU A 267 -12.06 14.23 10.60
CA LEU A 267 -12.07 15.33 11.55
C LEU A 267 -11.37 14.98 12.86
N HIS A 268 -11.53 13.75 13.35
CA HIS A 268 -10.78 13.25 14.50
C HIS A 268 -9.27 13.34 14.27
N GLY A 269 -8.80 13.04 13.05
CA GLY A 269 -7.41 13.21 12.64
C GLY A 269 -6.91 14.65 12.78
N TYR A 270 -7.73 15.64 12.45
CA TYR A 270 -7.38 17.06 12.60
C TYR A 270 -7.39 17.55 14.06
N VAL A 271 -8.32 17.04 14.88
CA VAL A 271 -8.51 17.45 16.29
C VAL A 271 -7.47 16.80 17.22
N ASP A 272 -7.09 15.55 16.96
CA ASP A 272 -6.14 14.81 17.81
C ASP A 272 -4.74 14.71 17.18
N GLY A 273 -4.58 15.19 15.95
CA GLY A 273 -3.33 15.09 15.19
C GLY A 273 -2.98 13.65 14.79
N LEU A 274 -3.95 12.73 14.77
CA LEU A 274 -3.74 11.30 14.46
C LEU A 274 -3.19 11.09 13.04
N SER A 275 -3.49 12.00 12.10
CA SER A 275 -2.98 11.96 10.73
C SER A 275 -1.61 12.64 10.55
N ASN A 276 -1.22 13.53 11.48
CA ASN A 276 -0.14 14.51 11.34
C ASN A 276 0.92 14.40 12.45
N GLY A 277 1.14 13.21 13.01
CA GLY A 277 2.17 12.98 14.03
C GLY A 277 1.89 13.66 15.37
N PHE A 278 0.64 13.60 15.86
CA PHE A 278 0.16 14.21 17.12
C PHE A 278 0.18 15.74 17.14
N ARG A 279 0.09 16.35 15.96
CA ARG A 279 -0.05 17.80 15.82
C ARG A 279 -1.48 18.14 15.43
N PRO A 280 -2.36 18.43 16.40
CA PRO A 280 -3.71 18.89 16.09
C PRO A 280 -3.63 20.16 15.26
N THR A 281 -4.44 20.22 14.20
CA THR A 281 -4.55 21.39 13.31
C THR A 281 -5.88 22.11 13.48
N VAL A 282 -6.78 21.50 14.26
CA VAL A 282 -8.03 22.07 14.74
C VAL A 282 -7.97 22.11 16.26
N ARG A 283 -8.26 23.26 16.83
CA ARG A 283 -8.46 23.44 18.28
C ARG A 283 -9.96 23.55 18.54
N LEU A 284 -10.42 22.85 19.57
CA LEU A 284 -11.81 22.93 20.02
C LEU A 284 -11.86 23.76 21.29
N ASN A 285 -12.64 24.84 21.30
CA ASN A 285 -12.81 25.72 22.45
C ASN A 285 -14.28 25.91 22.81
N TYR A 286 -14.55 26.20 24.09
CA TYR A 286 -15.89 26.58 24.51
C TYR A 286 -16.19 28.03 24.13
N ILE A 287 -17.36 28.29 23.54
CA ILE A 287 -17.87 29.65 23.31
C ILE A 287 -19.03 29.91 24.29
N PRO A 288 -18.91 30.94 25.16
CA PRO A 288 -19.98 31.32 26.06
C PRO A 288 -21.29 31.55 25.31
N SER A 289 -22.35 30.89 25.76
CA SER A 289 -23.66 30.91 25.13
C SER A 289 -24.75 30.84 26.19
N SER A 290 -25.94 31.32 25.82
CA SER A 290 -27.14 31.17 26.65
C SER A 290 -27.46 29.70 26.86
N GLU A 291 -27.93 29.37 28.05
CA GLU A 291 -28.37 28.03 28.36
C GLU A 291 -29.67 27.71 27.61
N GLU A 292 -29.67 26.59 26.90
CA GLU A 292 -30.81 26.08 26.14
C GLU A 292 -30.88 24.58 26.39
N TYR A 293 -32.09 24.06 26.63
CA TYR A 293 -32.32 22.65 26.96
C TYR A 293 -33.32 22.04 25.99
N VAL A 294 -32.88 21.02 25.25
CA VAL A 294 -33.63 20.37 24.18
C VAL A 294 -33.45 18.87 24.32
N ASP A 295 -34.55 18.11 24.27
CA ASP A 295 -34.56 16.65 24.27
C ASP A 295 -33.70 16.01 25.37
N GLY A 296 -33.76 16.58 26.58
CA GLY A 296 -33.04 16.06 27.74
C GLY A 296 -31.57 16.48 27.80
N ARG A 297 -31.11 17.37 26.91
CA ARG A 297 -29.71 17.76 26.74
C ARG A 297 -29.55 19.28 26.72
N TYR A 298 -28.43 19.76 27.26
CA TYR A 298 -28.05 21.17 27.23
C TYR A 298 -27.26 21.49 25.97
N ARG A 299 -27.57 22.61 25.34
CA ARG A 299 -26.79 23.17 24.24
C ARG A 299 -25.45 23.70 24.74
N VAL A 300 -24.40 23.38 24.00
CA VAL A 300 -23.05 23.94 24.15
C VAL A 300 -22.56 24.38 22.77
N VAL A 301 -22.07 25.61 22.68
CA VAL A 301 -21.40 26.12 21.47
C VAL A 301 -19.92 25.75 21.53
N VAL A 302 -19.48 24.93 20.59
CA VAL A 302 -18.09 24.57 20.36
C VAL A 302 -17.52 25.48 19.27
N GLY A 303 -16.49 26.24 19.62
CA GLY A 303 -15.62 26.91 18.67
C GLY A 303 -14.67 25.90 18.04
N VAL A 304 -14.74 25.77 16.72
CA VAL A 304 -13.82 24.98 15.89
C VAL A 304 -12.83 25.98 15.30
N GLU A 305 -11.65 26.05 15.91
CA GLU A 305 -10.59 26.98 15.52
C GLU A 305 -9.57 26.30 14.62
N PHE A 306 -9.29 26.91 13.48
CA PHE A 306 -8.36 26.40 12.48
C PHE A 306 -6.99 27.02 12.65
N LEU A 307 -5.94 26.21 12.53
CA LEU A 307 -4.56 26.67 12.58
C LEU A 307 -4.26 27.76 11.53
N ASN A 308 -4.89 27.66 10.35
CA ASN A 308 -4.75 28.62 9.25
C ASN A 308 -5.87 28.45 8.20
N GLU A 309 -5.92 29.37 7.23
CA GLU A 309 -6.90 29.40 6.14
C GLU A 309 -6.93 28.11 5.29
N ARG A 310 -5.79 27.42 5.13
CA ARG A 310 -5.74 26.15 4.40
C ARG A 310 -6.50 25.06 5.16
N VAL A 311 -6.29 24.95 6.46
CA VAL A 311 -7.03 23.99 7.31
C VAL A 311 -8.51 24.32 7.33
N LYS A 312 -8.87 25.61 7.44
CA LYS A 312 -10.26 26.09 7.30
C LYS A 312 -10.91 25.55 6.01
N GLY A 313 -10.25 25.72 4.86
CA GLY A 313 -10.77 25.26 3.57
C GLY A 313 -10.99 23.74 3.47
N LEU A 314 -10.29 22.95 4.30
CA LEU A 314 -10.45 21.49 4.35
C LEU A 314 -11.53 21.05 5.35
N VAL A 315 -11.68 21.77 6.46
CA VAL A 315 -12.54 21.34 7.58
C VAL A 315 -13.95 21.92 7.48
N VAL A 316 -14.11 23.17 7.06
CA VAL A 316 -15.44 23.81 6.95
C VAL A 316 -16.45 22.99 6.13
N PRO A 317 -16.08 22.35 4.99
CA PRO A 317 -17.01 21.50 4.24
C PRO A 317 -17.56 20.28 5.01
N LEU A 318 -16.85 19.85 6.07
CA LEU A 318 -17.25 18.72 6.92
C LEU A 318 -18.29 19.14 7.97
N LEU A 319 -18.22 20.38 8.45
CA LEU A 319 -19.03 20.89 9.56
C LEU A 319 -20.53 20.94 9.22
N LYS A 320 -21.38 20.87 10.23
CA LYS A 320 -22.85 21.00 10.10
C LYS A 320 -23.23 22.24 9.29
N ASP A 321 -24.33 22.15 8.54
CA ASP A 321 -24.86 23.30 7.79
C ASP A 321 -25.28 24.47 8.70
N SER A 322 -25.58 24.19 9.97
CA SER A 322 -25.87 25.20 10.99
C SER A 322 -24.62 25.88 11.57
N SER A 323 -23.42 25.38 11.26
CA SER A 323 -22.17 25.99 11.71
C SER A 323 -21.96 27.34 11.03
N ARG A 324 -21.45 28.31 11.79
CA ARG A 324 -21.29 29.69 11.33
C ARG A 324 -19.93 30.24 11.70
N GLU A 325 -19.37 31.07 10.83
CA GLU A 325 -18.14 31.81 11.14
C GLU A 325 -18.39 32.74 12.34
N GLN A 326 -17.44 32.76 13.28
CA GLN A 326 -17.51 33.63 14.44
C GLN A 326 -17.28 35.09 14.01
N ALA A 327 -18.14 35.99 14.49
CA ALA A 327 -18.00 37.41 14.22
C ALA A 327 -16.64 37.93 14.71
N GLY A 328 -15.84 38.50 13.80
CA GLY A 328 -14.53 39.06 14.11
C GLY A 328 -13.38 38.06 14.16
N ASN A 329 -13.62 36.77 13.90
CA ASN A 329 -12.56 35.76 13.78
C ASN A 329 -12.84 34.78 12.64
N ALA A 330 -12.23 35.02 11.48
CA ALA A 330 -12.42 34.21 10.29
C ALA A 330 -11.92 32.76 10.43
N LEU A 331 -11.09 32.47 11.44
CA LEU A 331 -10.53 31.14 11.67
C LEU A 331 -11.31 30.34 12.71
N VAL A 332 -12.44 30.84 13.21
CA VAL A 332 -13.27 30.12 14.20
C VAL A 332 -14.67 29.96 13.68
N TYR A 333 -15.17 28.72 13.73
CA TYR A 333 -16.57 28.41 13.43
C TYR A 333 -17.29 27.95 14.70
N GLU A 334 -18.48 28.49 14.91
CA GLU A 334 -19.36 28.10 16.01
C GLU A 334 -20.20 26.90 15.56
N CYS A 335 -20.15 25.81 16.33
CA CYS A 335 -20.96 24.61 16.10
C CYS A 335 -21.72 24.23 17.37
N ASP A 336 -23.01 23.94 17.22
CA ASP A 336 -23.89 23.56 18.32
C ASP A 336 -23.83 22.04 18.55
N VAL A 337 -23.60 21.65 19.81
CA VAL A 337 -23.74 20.27 20.30
C VAL A 337 -24.65 20.24 21.53
N PHE A 338 -25.25 19.07 21.81
CA PHE A 338 -26.21 18.87 22.88
C PHE A 338 -25.75 17.73 23.80
N VAL A 339 -25.51 18.04 25.07
CA VAL A 339 -24.84 17.16 26.05
C VAL A 339 -25.70 16.97 27.29
N ARG A 340 -25.58 15.83 27.99
CA ARG A 340 -26.40 15.58 29.19
C ARG A 340 -25.90 16.33 30.42
N ASN A 341 -24.58 16.52 30.54
CA ASN A 341 -23.95 17.28 31.61
C ASN A 341 -23.10 18.40 31.01
N ARG A 342 -23.63 19.63 31.11
CA ARG A 342 -23.04 20.82 30.49
C ARG A 342 -21.71 21.19 31.13
N GLU A 343 -21.66 21.19 32.46
CA GLU A 343 -20.48 21.57 33.23
C GLU A 343 -19.32 20.61 32.95
N GLU A 344 -19.58 19.30 33.02
CA GLU A 344 -18.59 18.26 32.76
C GLU A 344 -18.02 18.35 31.34
N PHE A 345 -18.88 18.55 30.34
CA PHE A 345 -18.45 18.71 28.95
C PHE A 345 -17.59 19.96 28.75
N ILE A 346 -18.01 21.10 29.32
CA ILE A 346 -17.26 22.37 29.22
C ILE A 346 -15.88 22.25 29.86
N GLU A 347 -15.76 21.58 31.01
CA GLU A 347 -14.45 21.35 31.65
C GLU A 347 -13.53 20.50 30.77
N CYS A 348 -14.05 19.41 30.19
CA CYS A 348 -13.27 18.57 29.28
C CYS A 348 -12.85 19.35 28.02
N LEU A 349 -13.76 20.15 27.45
CA LEU A 349 -13.50 20.96 26.27
C LEU A 349 -12.43 22.03 26.52
N LYS A 350 -12.51 22.73 27.68
CA LYS A 350 -11.47 23.69 28.08
C LYS A 350 -10.11 23.03 28.22
N PHE A 351 -10.05 21.85 28.85
CA PHE A 351 -8.80 21.10 28.96
C PHE A 351 -8.22 20.75 27.57
N LYS A 352 -9.04 20.24 26.65
CA LYS A 352 -8.61 19.93 25.27
C LYS A 352 -8.07 21.17 24.55
N SER A 353 -8.78 22.30 24.70
CA SER A 353 -8.37 23.58 24.12
C SER A 353 -7.00 24.01 24.64
N GLU A 354 -6.78 23.94 25.94
CA GLU A 354 -5.52 24.36 26.57
C GLU A 354 -4.35 23.48 26.13
N GLU A 355 -4.53 22.15 26.08
CA GLU A 355 -3.48 21.25 25.62
C GLU A 355 -3.13 21.49 24.15
N THR A 356 -4.14 21.70 23.32
CA THR A 356 -3.94 22.02 21.90
C THR A 356 -3.23 23.36 21.74
N GLN A 357 -3.60 24.37 22.52
CA GLN A 357 -2.96 25.68 22.47
C GLN A 357 -1.50 25.63 22.91
N LYS A 358 -1.18 24.87 23.96
CA LYS A 358 0.22 24.67 24.38
C LYS A 358 1.04 24.04 23.25
N LEU A 359 0.50 23.02 22.60
CA LEU A 359 1.15 22.38 21.46
C LEU A 359 1.34 23.36 20.29
N TRP A 360 0.35 24.19 19.98
CA TRP A 360 0.48 25.22 18.95
C TRP A 360 1.60 26.21 19.28
N ILE A 361 1.65 26.71 20.51
CA ILE A 361 2.71 27.63 20.98
C ILE A 361 4.09 26.97 20.93
N GLU A 362 4.23 25.74 21.41
CA GLU A 362 5.49 24.97 21.37
C GLU A 362 6.01 24.76 19.94
N LEU A 363 5.10 24.71 18.98
CA LEU A 363 5.40 24.57 17.56
C LEU A 363 5.57 25.92 16.84
N GLY A 364 5.50 27.05 17.54
CA GLY A 364 5.68 28.39 16.98
C GLY A 364 4.45 28.96 16.29
N PHE A 365 3.27 28.36 16.48
CA PHE A 365 2.00 28.89 16.02
C PHE A 365 1.39 29.83 17.07
N ARG A 366 0.53 30.76 16.61
CA ARG A 366 -0.16 31.73 17.48
C ARG A 366 -1.34 31.09 18.20
#